data_AF-A0A3B5A6H9-F1
#
_entry.id   AF-A0A3B5A6H9-F1
#
_cell.length_a   1.000
_cell.length_b   1.000
_cell.length_c   1.000
_cell.angle_alpha   90.00
_cell.angle_beta   90.00
_cell.angle_gamma   90.00
#
_symmetry.space_group_name_H-M   'P 1'
#
loop_
_entity.id
_entity.type
_entity.pdbx_description
1 polymer ?
#
loop_
_entity_poly.entity_id
_entity_poly.type
_entity_poly.pdbx_seq_one_letter_code
_entity_poly.pdbx_strand_id
1 'polypeptide(L)'
;MQEGDYTFQLTVTDSAGQQDTAQVTVIVQPENNKPPVADAGPEKELTLPIDRTTLDGSKSRDDQKIIENADSAVATVTGLEVGTYEFTLTVTDERRLESSDTVTVIVKEEKDQPPVAHVVSSPSIVLPVRTATLDGSHSTDDKGGVSYLWTREDSSPAAGDVLNNSDHQAVLFLGNLVEGKYSFTLTVTDSKGQSSSDRGTVEVKRDLVELVLEVSVSQVSHRQRDMLLRQVGVLLGVLDSDIIVREISFLKNFLTFIFLVQIFITVCQLNCSSHGECDSFTRRCVCHPFWMENFIRAQLGDTESNCEWSVLYVTIASFMIVVAVATLVWGMVCCCNRRKSKVRRSKSRYKILEADEQDSLELQPPRAARLKPVPAPTSSALMHSDSDLDSDDGQGGVPWTEQERGHLLRPQNGSLRNGQGPARPKKQREELL
;
A
#
# COMPACT_ATOMS: atom_id res chain seq x y z
N MET A 1 45.18 81.96 -14.45
CA MET A 1 46.03 82.84 -13.63
C MET A 1 46.06 82.24 -12.24
N GLN A 2 47.18 82.32 -11.53
CA GLN A 2 47.20 81.93 -10.11
C GLN A 2 46.40 82.95 -9.29
N GLU A 3 46.06 82.63 -8.05
CA GLU A 3 45.39 83.58 -7.17
C GLU A 3 46.29 84.81 -6.95
N GLY A 4 45.71 86.00 -7.05
CA GLY A 4 46.45 87.24 -6.88
C GLY A 4 45.89 88.43 -7.64
N ASP A 5 46.43 89.60 -7.31
CA ASP A 5 46.07 90.87 -7.93
C ASP A 5 47.05 91.18 -9.06
N TYR A 6 46.56 91.15 -10.29
CA TYR A 6 47.36 91.42 -11.48
C TYR A 6 47.06 92.83 -11.99
N THR A 7 48.04 93.73 -11.88
CA THR A 7 47.95 95.05 -12.50
C THR A 7 48.64 95.03 -13.85
N PHE A 8 47.88 95.25 -14.91
CA PHE A 8 48.37 95.38 -16.27
C PHE A 8 48.54 96.87 -16.59
N GLN A 9 49.76 97.26 -16.99
CA GLN A 9 50.03 98.60 -17.47
C GLN A 9 50.14 98.58 -19.00
N LEU A 10 49.23 99.27 -19.66
CA LEU A 10 49.32 99.56 -21.08
C LEU A 10 50.06 100.88 -21.26
N THR A 11 51.18 100.84 -21.98
CA THR A 11 51.90 102.05 -22.40
C THR A 11 51.69 102.22 -23.90
N VAL A 12 51.08 103.33 -24.30
CA VAL A 12 50.87 103.66 -25.71
C VAL A 12 51.91 104.70 -26.09
N THR A 13 52.69 104.44 -27.15
CA THR A 13 53.69 105.38 -27.68
C THR A 13 53.24 105.90 -29.04
N ASP A 14 53.23 107.22 -29.24
CA ASP A 14 52.91 107.82 -30.54
C ASP A 14 54.11 107.82 -31.51
N SER A 15 53.89 108.25 -32.76
CA SER A 15 54.94 108.31 -33.78
C SER A 15 56.02 109.38 -33.52
N ALA A 16 55.79 110.28 -32.58
CA ALA A 16 56.74 111.29 -32.12
C ALA A 16 57.50 110.85 -30.86
N GLY A 17 57.23 109.66 -30.32
CA GLY A 17 57.88 109.09 -29.15
C GLY A 17 57.26 109.49 -27.80
N GLN A 18 56.12 110.18 -27.79
CA GLN A 18 55.39 110.50 -26.56
C GLN A 18 54.66 109.26 -26.04
N GLN A 19 54.62 109.09 -24.72
CA GLN A 19 54.00 107.93 -24.07
C GLN A 19 52.87 108.36 -23.14
N ASP A 20 51.78 107.61 -23.16
CA ASP A 20 50.73 107.64 -22.13
C ASP A 20 50.53 106.25 -21.54
N THR A 21 50.15 106.18 -20.27
CA THR A 21 50.01 104.91 -19.56
C THR A 21 48.65 104.80 -18.89
N ALA A 22 47.97 103.67 -19.10
CA ALA A 22 46.77 103.29 -18.39
C ALA A 22 47.01 101.99 -17.62
N GLN A 23 46.42 101.87 -16.43
CA GLN A 23 46.51 100.65 -15.62
C GLN A 23 45.12 100.01 -15.45
N VAL A 24 45.07 98.69 -15.50
CA VAL A 24 43.89 97.87 -15.22
C VAL A 24 44.28 96.81 -14.19
N THR A 25 43.56 96.75 -13.07
CA THR A 25 43.76 95.72 -12.05
C THR A 25 42.72 94.60 -12.22
N VAL A 26 43.21 93.36 -12.29
CA VAL A 26 42.40 92.13 -12.33
C VAL A 26 42.65 91.37 -11.04
N ILE A 27 41.63 91.24 -10.20
CA ILE A 27 41.69 90.49 -8.94
C ILE A 27 41.19 89.07 -9.20
N VAL A 28 42.08 88.07 -9.06
CA VAL A 28 41.73 86.66 -9.17
C VAL A 28 41.51 86.12 -7.75
N GLN A 29 40.26 86.07 -7.32
CA GLN A 29 39.87 85.53 -6.00
C GLN A 29 39.95 84.00 -5.99
N PRO A 30 40.23 83.39 -4.82
CA PRO A 30 40.10 81.93 -4.67
C PRO A 30 38.67 81.50 -4.97
N GLU A 31 38.54 80.37 -5.66
CA GLU A 31 37.25 79.79 -5.96
C GLU A 31 36.60 79.27 -4.67
N ASN A 32 35.36 79.70 -4.41
CA ASN A 32 34.58 79.37 -3.22
C ASN A 32 34.13 77.90 -3.29
N ASN A 33 34.61 77.06 -2.37
CA ASN A 33 34.35 75.61 -2.34
C ASN A 33 33.78 75.22 -0.97
N LYS A 34 32.71 74.43 -0.97
CA LYS A 34 32.10 73.88 0.24
C LYS A 34 32.47 72.40 0.39
N PRO A 35 32.32 71.80 1.58
CA PRO A 35 32.43 70.36 1.73
C PRO A 35 31.30 69.65 0.94
N PRO A 36 31.53 68.41 0.50
CA PRO A 36 30.50 67.62 -0.15
C PRO A 36 29.36 67.28 0.82
N VAL A 37 28.23 66.86 0.26
CA VAL A 37 27.08 66.33 1.00
C VAL A 37 26.93 64.86 0.61
N ALA A 38 27.30 63.97 1.54
CA ALA A 38 27.09 62.54 1.39
C ALA A 38 25.61 62.18 1.56
N ASP A 39 25.11 61.28 0.70
CA ASP A 39 23.78 60.67 0.80
C ASP A 39 23.97 59.16 0.59
N ALA A 40 23.92 58.39 1.68
CA ALA A 40 24.07 56.94 1.70
C ALA A 40 22.77 56.20 1.31
N GLY A 41 21.67 56.94 1.14
CA GLY A 41 20.35 56.42 0.83
C GLY A 41 19.55 55.98 2.08
N PRO A 42 18.32 55.50 1.88
CA PRO A 42 17.45 55.08 2.97
C PRO A 42 17.85 53.72 3.55
N GLU A 43 17.41 53.48 4.79
CA GLU A 43 17.48 52.18 5.46
C GLU A 43 16.87 51.05 4.62
N LYS A 44 17.48 49.87 4.68
CA LYS A 44 17.04 48.68 3.94
C LYS A 44 16.71 47.53 4.88
N GLU A 45 15.57 46.89 4.64
CA GLU A 45 15.23 45.62 5.27
C GLU A 45 15.30 44.49 4.24
N LEU A 46 15.99 43.42 4.61
CA LEU A 46 16.10 42.17 3.85
C LEU A 46 15.49 41.03 4.67
N THR A 47 14.86 40.10 3.97
CA THR A 47 14.38 38.85 4.54
C THR A 47 15.07 37.71 3.80
N LEU A 48 15.64 36.76 4.55
CA LEU A 48 16.24 35.56 3.94
C LEU A 48 15.21 34.84 3.04
N PRO A 49 15.62 34.19 1.93
CA PRO A 49 17.00 33.91 1.52
C PRO A 49 17.69 35.06 0.75
N ILE A 50 17.12 36.28 0.73
CA ILE A 50 17.77 37.42 0.09
C ILE A 50 18.86 37.95 1.01
N ASP A 51 20.12 37.66 0.66
CA ASP A 51 21.33 37.95 1.44
C ASP A 51 22.21 39.05 0.81
N ARG A 52 21.67 39.74 -0.21
CA ARG A 52 22.40 40.76 -0.97
C ARG A 52 21.55 41.98 -1.23
N THR A 53 22.20 43.14 -1.24
CA THR A 53 21.59 44.41 -1.60
C THR A 53 22.63 45.36 -2.18
N THR A 54 22.17 46.35 -2.93
CA THR A 54 23.02 47.44 -3.42
C THR A 54 22.95 48.63 -2.47
N LEU A 55 24.01 49.40 -2.31
CA LEU A 55 24.03 50.68 -1.61
C LEU A 55 24.39 51.73 -2.64
N ASP A 56 23.51 52.71 -2.85
CA ASP A 56 23.62 53.69 -3.94
C ASP A 56 23.90 55.07 -3.35
N GLY A 57 25.15 55.51 -3.48
CA GLY A 57 25.62 56.82 -3.05
C GLY A 57 25.57 57.90 -4.13
N SER A 58 25.01 57.60 -5.31
CA SER A 58 25.02 58.50 -6.48
C SER A 58 24.26 59.82 -6.28
N LYS A 59 23.45 59.91 -5.22
CA LYS A 59 22.74 61.14 -4.84
C LYS A 59 23.59 62.13 -4.07
N SER A 60 24.81 61.76 -3.68
CA SER A 60 25.78 62.66 -3.06
C SER A 60 26.10 63.84 -3.98
N ARG A 61 26.27 65.04 -3.40
CA ARG A 61 26.42 66.28 -4.18
C ARG A 61 27.57 67.11 -3.64
N ASP A 62 28.21 67.85 -4.52
CA ASP A 62 29.25 68.82 -4.20
C ASP A 62 29.09 70.05 -5.11
N ASP A 63 29.61 71.21 -4.71
CA ASP A 63 29.67 72.40 -5.58
C ASP A 63 30.80 72.31 -6.61
N GLN A 64 31.81 71.46 -6.35
CA GLN A 64 32.84 71.04 -7.28
C GLN A 64 32.65 69.55 -7.66
N LYS A 65 33.72 68.91 -8.14
CA LYS A 65 33.72 67.50 -8.53
C LYS A 65 34.09 66.64 -7.32
N ILE A 66 33.27 65.62 -7.06
CA ILE A 66 33.58 64.54 -6.11
C ILE A 66 34.69 63.66 -6.72
N ILE A 67 35.71 63.33 -5.94
CA ILE A 67 36.72 62.36 -6.35
C ILE A 67 36.10 60.95 -6.30
N GLU A 68 35.89 60.34 -7.46
CA GLU A 68 35.59 58.91 -7.56
C GLU A 68 36.88 58.12 -7.33
N ASN A 69 37.14 57.68 -6.10
CA ASN A 69 38.17 56.69 -5.83
C ASN A 69 37.67 55.32 -6.31
N ALA A 70 37.99 54.91 -7.54
CA ALA A 70 37.97 53.56 -8.15
C ALA A 70 36.77 52.61 -7.97
N ASP A 71 35.95 52.74 -6.93
CA ASP A 71 34.73 52.01 -6.66
C ASP A 71 33.55 52.81 -7.22
N SER A 72 32.68 52.11 -7.92
CA SER A 72 31.45 52.69 -8.48
C SER A 72 30.64 53.39 -7.38
N ALA A 73 29.92 54.46 -7.73
CA ALA A 73 28.96 55.12 -6.83
C ALA A 73 27.87 54.15 -6.26
N VAL A 74 27.76 52.95 -6.82
CA VAL A 74 26.90 51.87 -6.34
C VAL A 74 27.76 50.69 -5.84
N ALA A 75 27.71 50.42 -4.54
CA ALA A 75 28.33 49.25 -3.93
C ALA A 75 27.33 48.08 -3.87
N THR A 76 27.80 46.84 -4.00
CA THR A 76 26.97 45.65 -3.78
C THR A 76 27.50 44.88 -2.57
N VAL A 77 26.62 44.61 -1.61
CA VAL A 77 26.93 43.81 -0.44
C VAL A 77 26.22 42.47 -0.58
N THR A 78 26.93 41.37 -0.32
CA THR A 78 26.45 39.98 -0.48
C THR A 78 26.83 39.14 0.72
N GLY A 79 26.12 38.04 0.97
CA GLY A 79 26.45 37.11 2.05
C GLY A 79 26.14 37.67 3.44
N LEU A 80 25.07 38.46 3.55
CA LEU A 80 24.60 38.99 4.83
C LEU A 80 23.84 37.90 5.61
N GLU A 81 24.15 37.77 6.89
CA GLU A 81 23.45 36.88 7.83
C GLU A 81 22.41 37.67 8.63
N VAL A 82 21.59 36.98 9.44
CA VAL A 82 20.58 37.64 10.29
C VAL A 82 21.27 38.61 11.26
N GLY A 83 20.90 39.88 11.20
CA GLY A 83 21.54 40.94 11.99
C GLY A 83 21.27 42.34 11.47
N THR A 84 21.84 43.33 12.17
CA THR A 84 21.80 44.74 11.78
C THR A 84 23.20 45.18 11.41
N TYR A 85 23.37 45.69 10.19
CA TYR A 85 24.63 46.20 9.66
C TYR A 85 24.53 47.70 9.44
N GLU A 86 25.60 48.42 9.76
CA GLU A 86 25.71 49.85 9.53
C GLU A 86 26.85 50.10 8.54
N PHE A 87 26.53 50.74 7.41
CA PHE A 87 27.49 51.09 6.38
C PHE A 87 27.67 52.60 6.34
N THR A 88 28.91 53.06 6.39
CA THR A 88 29.25 54.48 6.27
C THR A 88 29.72 54.78 4.86
N LEU A 89 29.05 55.70 4.18
CA LEU A 89 29.52 56.32 2.94
C LEU A 89 30.37 57.53 3.30
N THR A 90 31.58 57.60 2.78
CA THR A 90 32.46 58.78 2.89
C THR A 90 32.72 59.34 1.49
N VAL A 91 32.47 60.63 1.31
CA VAL A 91 32.63 61.36 0.06
C VAL A 91 33.71 62.42 0.24
N THR A 92 34.64 62.51 -0.71
CA THR A 92 35.77 63.44 -0.66
C THR A 92 35.82 64.30 -1.92
N ASP A 93 36.00 65.61 -1.75
CA ASP A 93 36.18 66.55 -2.88
C ASP A 93 37.64 66.64 -3.37
N GLU A 94 37.87 67.41 -4.45
CA GLU A 94 39.22 67.65 -5.01
C GLU A 94 40.19 68.39 -4.05
N ARG A 95 39.66 69.04 -3.01
CA ARG A 95 40.43 69.76 -1.99
C ARG A 95 40.62 68.97 -0.69
N ARG A 96 40.23 67.68 -0.66
CA ARG A 96 40.27 66.77 0.49
C ARG A 96 39.36 67.16 1.65
N LEU A 97 38.25 67.86 1.38
CA LEU A 97 37.15 67.97 2.33
C LEU A 97 36.30 66.71 2.26
N GLU A 98 35.87 66.23 3.43
CA GLU A 98 35.14 64.97 3.56
C GLU A 98 33.76 65.20 4.18
N SER A 99 32.82 64.34 3.79
CA SER A 99 31.47 64.25 4.33
C SER A 99 31.08 62.79 4.44
N SER A 100 30.33 62.44 5.49
CA SER A 100 29.93 61.06 5.74
C SER A 100 28.45 60.95 6.05
N ASP A 101 27.83 59.89 5.57
CA ASP A 101 26.45 59.51 5.88
C ASP A 101 26.37 57.99 6.14
N THR A 102 25.42 57.54 6.95
CA THR A 102 25.28 56.12 7.31
C THR A 102 23.95 55.54 6.86
N VAL A 103 24.00 54.29 6.40
CA VAL A 103 22.83 53.51 6.02
C VAL A 103 22.79 52.21 6.80
N THR A 104 21.63 51.93 7.40
CA THR A 104 21.38 50.69 8.14
C THR A 104 20.79 49.64 7.20
N VAL A 105 21.29 48.42 7.28
CA VAL A 105 20.73 47.24 6.61
C VAL A 105 20.35 46.22 7.66
N ILE A 106 19.05 45.93 7.77
CA ILE A 106 18.51 44.95 8.71
C ILE A 106 18.16 43.68 7.94
N VAL A 107 18.76 42.56 8.33
CA VAL A 107 18.47 41.24 7.77
C VAL A 107 17.70 40.43 8.79
N LYS A 108 16.47 40.05 8.44
CA LYS A 108 15.58 39.26 9.28
C LYS A 108 15.47 37.84 8.75
N GLU A 109 15.29 36.88 9.66
CA GLU A 109 14.96 35.51 9.28
C GLU A 109 13.52 35.45 8.75
N GLU A 110 13.30 34.62 7.73
CA GLU A 110 11.95 34.35 7.24
C GLU A 110 11.17 33.55 8.29
N LYS A 111 10.06 34.13 8.74
CA LYS A 111 9.17 33.49 9.69
C LYS A 111 8.46 32.29 9.06
N ASP A 112 8.72 31.12 9.62
CA ASP A 112 8.08 29.84 9.28
C ASP A 112 6.61 29.82 9.74
N GLN A 113 5.73 29.24 8.94
CA GLN A 113 4.33 28.99 9.31
C GLN A 113 4.09 27.49 9.54
N PRO A 114 3.18 27.11 10.45
CA PRO A 114 2.89 25.69 10.66
C PRO A 114 2.22 25.09 9.40
N PRO A 115 2.38 23.78 9.18
CA PRO A 115 1.76 23.10 8.05
C PRO A 115 0.23 23.12 8.20
N VAL A 116 -0.47 22.90 7.09
CA VAL A 116 -1.92 22.76 7.05
C VAL A 116 -2.26 21.33 6.62
N ALA A 117 -2.78 20.53 7.56
CA ALA A 117 -3.27 19.19 7.27
C ALA A 117 -4.62 19.27 6.55
N HIS A 118 -4.76 18.51 5.47
CA HIS A 118 -6.00 18.39 4.71
C HIS A 118 -6.24 16.95 4.29
N VAL A 119 -7.36 16.37 4.75
CA VAL A 119 -7.75 15.00 4.49
C VAL A 119 -9.02 14.93 3.65
N VAL A 120 -8.95 14.19 2.54
CA VAL A 120 -10.10 13.81 1.73
C VAL A 120 -10.60 12.45 2.19
N SER A 121 -11.81 12.44 2.74
CA SER A 121 -12.49 11.23 3.19
C SER A 121 -12.89 10.32 2.02
N SER A 122 -12.90 9.00 2.23
CA SER A 122 -13.35 8.06 1.19
C SER A 122 -14.88 8.12 1.05
N PRO A 123 -15.42 7.84 -0.15
CA PRO A 123 -16.84 7.54 -0.32
C PRO A 123 -17.27 6.33 0.52
N SER A 124 -18.58 6.20 0.76
CA SER A 124 -19.12 5.03 1.44
C SER A 124 -18.87 3.76 0.62
N ILE A 125 -18.29 2.75 1.25
CA ILE A 125 -17.98 1.46 0.64
C ILE A 125 -19.10 0.49 0.91
N VAL A 126 -19.43 -0.31 -0.10
CA VAL A 126 -20.44 -1.35 0.01
C VAL A 126 -19.75 -2.72 -0.06
N LEU A 127 -20.03 -3.58 0.92
CA LEU A 127 -19.54 -4.97 0.91
C LEU A 127 -20.02 -5.68 -0.37
N PRO A 128 -19.20 -6.57 -0.98
CA PRO A 128 -18.04 -7.25 -0.42
C PRO A 128 -16.70 -6.51 -0.56
N VAL A 129 -16.67 -5.27 -1.06
CA VAL A 129 -15.43 -4.49 -1.10
C VAL A 129 -15.01 -4.16 0.33
N ARG A 130 -13.76 -4.52 0.70
CA ARG A 130 -13.22 -4.39 2.07
C ARG A 130 -11.97 -3.50 2.12
N THR A 131 -11.78 -2.66 1.12
CA THR A 131 -10.60 -1.82 0.95
C THR A 131 -11.01 -0.36 0.81
N ALA A 132 -10.27 0.54 1.42
CA ALA A 132 -10.51 1.98 1.37
C ALA A 132 -9.19 2.76 1.28
N THR A 133 -9.28 4.03 0.88
CA THR A 133 -8.14 4.95 0.80
C THR A 133 -8.51 6.32 1.31
N LEU A 134 -7.78 6.83 2.31
CA LEU A 134 -7.87 8.23 2.75
C LEU A 134 -6.70 9.00 2.16
N ASP A 135 -6.98 10.15 1.56
CA ASP A 135 -5.97 10.95 0.86
C ASP A 135 -5.65 12.22 1.64
N GLY A 136 -4.42 12.30 2.14
CA GLY A 136 -3.86 13.46 2.84
C GLY A 136 -2.86 14.25 2.00
N SER A 137 -2.69 13.91 0.71
CA SER A 137 -1.68 14.52 -0.18
C SER A 137 -1.93 16.01 -0.47
N HIS A 138 -3.12 16.50 -0.18
CA HIS A 138 -3.50 17.91 -0.26
C HIS A 138 -3.02 18.76 0.93
N SER A 139 -2.30 18.17 1.88
CA SER A 139 -1.67 18.91 2.97
C SER A 139 -0.52 19.77 2.47
N THR A 140 -0.40 21.00 2.97
CA THR A 140 0.53 22.00 2.45
C THR A 140 1.37 22.63 3.54
N ASP A 141 2.55 23.14 3.17
CA ASP A 141 3.48 23.87 4.02
C ASP A 141 4.16 24.97 3.19
N ASP A 142 4.62 26.06 3.83
CA ASP A 142 5.25 27.19 3.13
C ASP A 142 6.69 26.87 2.69
N LYS A 143 7.43 26.07 3.46
CA LYS A 143 8.82 25.68 3.15
C LYS A 143 8.95 24.25 2.64
N GLY A 144 7.88 23.46 2.73
CA GLY A 144 7.81 22.09 2.24
C GLY A 144 8.55 21.11 3.13
N GLY A 145 8.53 19.82 2.74
CA GLY A 145 9.16 18.76 3.53
C GLY A 145 8.34 18.37 4.75
N VAL A 146 7.11 17.91 4.50
CA VAL A 146 6.22 17.42 5.56
C VAL A 146 6.32 15.91 5.73
N SER A 147 6.21 15.47 6.98
CA SER A 147 6.02 14.07 7.35
C SER A 147 4.55 13.82 7.69
N TYR A 148 4.07 12.61 7.38
CA TYR A 148 2.68 12.20 7.61
C TYR A 148 2.64 11.14 8.69
N LEU A 149 1.64 11.21 9.57
CA LEU A 149 1.34 10.18 10.55
C LEU A 149 -0.17 10.01 10.67
N TRP A 150 -0.67 8.82 10.34
CA TRP A 150 -2.07 8.46 10.51
C TRP A 150 -2.26 7.70 11.81
N THR A 151 -3.20 8.15 12.62
CA THR A 151 -3.60 7.49 13.86
C THR A 151 -5.07 7.11 13.79
N ARG A 152 -5.39 5.90 14.24
CA ARG A 152 -6.78 5.48 14.37
C ARG A 152 -7.37 6.07 15.64
N GLU A 153 -8.58 6.62 15.55
CA GLU A 153 -9.29 7.06 16.76
C GLU A 153 -9.84 5.87 17.55
N ASP A 154 -9.88 6.00 18.87
CA ASP A 154 -10.46 4.99 19.77
C ASP A 154 -11.95 4.71 19.51
N SER A 155 -12.65 5.66 18.89
CA SER A 155 -14.06 5.52 18.49
C SER A 155 -14.27 4.65 17.25
N SER A 156 -13.20 4.38 16.50
CA SER A 156 -13.21 3.59 15.27
C SER A 156 -13.18 2.08 15.60
N PRO A 157 -13.82 1.22 14.78
CA PRO A 157 -13.69 -0.22 14.94
C PRO A 157 -12.23 -0.70 14.92
N ALA A 158 -11.94 -1.75 15.69
CA ALA A 158 -10.62 -2.41 15.74
C ALA A 158 -10.32 -3.23 14.48
N ALA A 159 -11.35 -3.60 13.72
CA ALA A 159 -11.20 -4.23 12.40
C ALA A 159 -10.52 -3.28 11.39
N GLY A 160 -10.07 -3.79 10.25
CA GLY A 160 -9.38 -3.01 9.24
C GLY A 160 -7.88 -2.93 9.49
N ASP A 161 -7.09 -3.35 8.50
CA ASP A 161 -5.63 -3.41 8.59
C ASP A 161 -5.04 -2.26 7.76
N VAL A 162 -3.99 -1.61 8.28
CA VAL A 162 -3.20 -0.66 7.50
C VAL A 162 -2.29 -1.45 6.58
N LEU A 163 -2.40 -1.19 5.28
CA LEU A 163 -1.62 -1.89 4.28
C LEU A 163 -0.31 -1.14 4.01
N ASN A 164 0.76 -1.89 3.70
CA ASN A 164 2.05 -1.38 3.22
C ASN A 164 2.72 -0.30 4.09
N ASN A 165 2.47 -0.24 5.41
CA ASN A 165 2.92 0.84 6.29
C ASN A 165 2.58 2.23 5.74
N SER A 166 1.39 2.34 5.15
CA SER A 166 0.86 3.59 4.59
C SER A 166 0.46 4.62 5.66
N ASP A 167 0.55 4.27 6.94
CA ASP A 167 0.35 5.18 8.07
C ASP A 167 1.38 6.30 8.18
N HIS A 168 2.51 6.19 7.48
CA HIS A 168 3.54 7.23 7.40
C HIS A 168 3.60 7.90 6.00
N GLN A 169 2.57 7.70 5.17
CA GLN A 169 2.51 8.19 3.80
C GLN A 169 1.39 9.22 3.64
N ALA A 170 1.45 9.97 2.53
CA ALA A 170 0.43 10.96 2.19
C ALA A 170 -0.96 10.31 1.98
N VAL A 171 -1.00 9.05 1.52
CA VAL A 171 -2.24 8.30 1.29
C VAL A 171 -2.25 7.06 2.18
N LEU A 172 -3.32 6.90 2.96
CA LEU A 172 -3.54 5.76 3.83
C LEU A 172 -4.33 4.67 3.09
N PHE A 173 -3.78 3.46 3.03
CA PHE A 173 -4.42 2.29 2.44
C PHE A 173 -4.95 1.36 3.53
N LEU A 174 -6.24 1.04 3.46
CA LEU A 174 -6.93 0.18 4.41
C LEU A 174 -7.44 -1.09 3.72
N GLY A 175 -7.30 -2.23 4.38
CA GLY A 175 -7.83 -3.52 3.96
C GLY A 175 -8.63 -4.20 5.06
N ASN A 176 -9.25 -5.35 4.76
CA ASN A 176 -9.97 -6.18 5.72
C ASN A 176 -11.04 -5.43 6.54
N LEU A 177 -11.70 -4.46 5.90
CA LEU A 177 -12.76 -3.68 6.53
C LEU A 177 -14.03 -4.53 6.75
N VAL A 178 -14.71 -4.22 7.85
CA VAL A 178 -16.04 -4.74 8.21
C VAL A 178 -17.01 -3.57 8.28
N GLU A 179 -18.31 -3.84 8.18
CA GLU A 179 -19.36 -2.83 8.38
C GLU A 179 -19.11 -1.98 9.63
N GLY A 180 -19.18 -0.65 9.45
CA GLY A 180 -18.86 0.31 10.49
C GLY A 180 -18.33 1.63 9.93
N LYS A 181 -18.22 2.62 10.81
CA LYS A 181 -17.63 3.93 10.50
C LYS A 181 -16.24 4.01 11.08
N TYR A 182 -15.24 4.06 10.22
CA TYR A 182 -13.84 4.21 10.59
C TYR A 182 -13.46 5.67 10.62
N SER A 183 -12.59 6.02 11.57
CA SER A 183 -12.09 7.36 11.72
C SER A 183 -10.59 7.37 11.97
N PHE A 184 -9.89 8.17 11.18
CA PHE A 184 -8.45 8.33 11.26
C PHE A 184 -8.11 9.82 11.34
N THR A 185 -7.12 10.15 12.15
CA THR A 185 -6.55 11.49 12.25
C THR A 185 -5.21 11.48 11.57
N LEU A 186 -5.05 12.36 10.58
CA LEU A 186 -3.77 12.66 9.97
C LEU A 186 -3.10 13.76 10.77
N THR A 187 -1.87 13.54 11.20
CA THR A 187 -0.97 14.56 11.73
C THR A 187 0.14 14.80 10.72
N VAL A 188 0.31 16.06 10.33
CA VAL A 188 1.36 16.51 9.42
C VAL A 188 2.35 17.33 10.23
N THR A 189 3.65 17.04 10.08
CA THR A 189 4.73 17.73 10.80
C THR A 189 5.77 18.25 9.82
N ASP A 190 6.10 19.54 9.93
CA ASP A 190 7.12 20.21 9.11
C ASP A 190 8.55 19.86 9.57
N SER A 191 9.55 20.39 8.85
CA SER A 191 10.96 20.19 9.16
C SER A 191 11.45 20.94 10.43
N LYS A 192 10.68 21.93 10.91
CA LYS A 192 10.95 22.71 12.12
C LYS A 192 10.25 22.14 13.35
N GLY A 193 9.46 21.07 13.21
CA GLY A 193 8.73 20.38 14.26
C GLY A 193 7.35 20.97 14.58
N GLN A 194 6.83 21.92 13.80
CA GLN A 194 5.45 22.36 13.94
C GLN A 194 4.51 21.36 13.30
N SER A 195 3.28 21.27 13.80
CA SER A 195 2.33 20.25 13.36
C SER A 195 0.91 20.77 13.25
N SER A 196 0.15 20.10 12.39
CA SER A 196 -1.28 20.31 12.19
C SER A 196 -1.96 18.96 12.02
N SER A 197 -3.26 18.89 12.28
CA SER A 197 -4.00 17.63 12.18
C SER A 197 -5.40 17.84 11.60
N ASP A 198 -5.84 16.86 10.82
CA ASP A 198 -7.17 16.82 10.22
C ASP A 198 -7.71 15.38 10.21
N ARG A 199 -9.03 15.22 10.09
CA ARG A 199 -9.74 13.95 10.31
C ARG A 199 -10.37 13.42 9.02
N GLY A 200 -10.04 12.17 8.68
CA GLY A 200 -10.67 11.41 7.62
C GLY A 200 -11.62 10.34 8.15
N THR A 201 -12.71 10.11 7.42
CA THR A 201 -13.67 9.04 7.76
C THR A 201 -13.93 8.12 6.58
N VAL A 202 -14.21 6.86 6.89
CA VAL A 202 -14.62 5.83 5.91
C VAL A 202 -15.85 5.14 6.46
N GLU A 203 -16.91 5.05 5.67
CA GLU A 203 -18.14 4.36 6.06
C GLU A 203 -18.30 3.08 5.24
N VAL A 204 -18.44 1.94 5.90
CA VAL A 204 -18.64 0.63 5.26
C VAL A 204 -20.05 0.14 5.57
N LYS A 205 -20.84 -0.08 4.53
CA LYS A 205 -22.23 -0.54 4.58
C LYS A 205 -22.39 -1.89 3.88
N ARG A 206 -23.45 -2.61 4.24
CA ARG A 206 -23.89 -3.79 3.49
C ARG A 206 -24.76 -3.36 2.32
N ASP A 207 -24.64 -4.10 1.21
CA ASP A 207 -25.63 -4.03 0.14
C ASP A 207 -26.83 -4.86 0.58
N LEU A 208 -27.91 -4.19 1.01
CA LEU A 208 -29.14 -4.84 1.43
C LEU A 208 -30.22 -4.52 0.40
N VAL A 209 -30.72 -5.54 -0.27
CA VAL A 209 -31.84 -5.42 -1.21
C VAL A 209 -33.12 -5.79 -0.48
N GLU A 210 -34.13 -4.92 -0.59
CA GLU A 210 -35.47 -5.17 -0.06
C GLU A 210 -36.24 -6.07 -1.04
N LEU A 211 -36.52 -7.30 -0.60
CA LEU A 211 -37.32 -8.27 -1.34
C LEU A 211 -38.70 -8.37 -0.68
N VAL A 212 -39.74 -8.08 -1.46
CA VAL A 212 -41.13 -8.21 -1.02
C VAL A 212 -41.70 -9.51 -1.58
N LEU A 213 -42.13 -10.41 -0.70
CA LEU A 213 -42.77 -11.67 -1.06
C LEU A 213 -44.18 -11.72 -0.50
N GLU A 214 -45.17 -11.88 -1.38
CA GLU A 214 -46.57 -12.06 -0.99
C GLU A 214 -46.94 -13.54 -1.04
N VAL A 215 -47.39 -14.08 0.10
CA VAL A 215 -47.76 -15.50 0.24
C VAL A 215 -49.19 -15.61 0.78
N SER A 216 -49.99 -16.53 0.25
CA SER A 216 -51.36 -16.77 0.76
C SER A 216 -51.35 -17.38 2.17
N VAL A 217 -52.20 -16.86 3.07
CA VAL A 217 -52.26 -17.21 4.51
C VAL A 217 -52.57 -18.71 4.76
N SER A 218 -53.17 -19.41 3.80
CA SER A 218 -53.46 -20.84 3.90
C SER A 218 -52.22 -21.75 3.91
N GLN A 219 -51.01 -21.21 3.67
CA GLN A 219 -49.79 -21.99 3.48
C GLN A 219 -48.68 -21.79 4.52
N VAL A 220 -48.87 -20.97 5.57
CA VAL A 220 -47.74 -20.64 6.47
C VAL A 220 -48.07 -20.83 7.94
N SER A 221 -47.76 -22.03 8.46
CA SER A 221 -47.53 -22.29 9.88
C SER A 221 -46.10 -21.89 10.29
N HIS A 222 -45.80 -21.80 11.59
CA HIS A 222 -44.44 -21.52 12.09
C HIS A 222 -43.38 -22.50 11.54
N ARG A 223 -43.75 -23.76 11.26
CA ARG A 223 -42.85 -24.75 10.64
C ARG A 223 -42.59 -24.49 9.16
N GLN A 224 -43.54 -23.87 8.46
CA GLN A 224 -43.41 -23.53 7.05
C GLN A 224 -42.61 -22.25 6.85
N ARG A 225 -42.57 -21.33 7.81
CA ARG A 225 -41.70 -20.13 7.78
C ARG A 225 -40.24 -20.49 7.53
N ASP A 226 -39.69 -21.43 8.30
CA ASP A 226 -38.29 -21.83 8.18
C ASP A 226 -38.01 -22.59 6.88
N MET A 227 -38.99 -23.37 6.38
CA MET A 227 -38.91 -23.98 5.05
C MET A 227 -38.94 -22.92 3.93
N LEU A 228 -39.77 -21.88 4.07
CA LEU A 228 -39.89 -20.80 3.10
C LEU A 228 -38.61 -19.96 3.06
N LEU A 229 -38.03 -19.65 4.22
CA LEU A 229 -36.72 -18.98 4.31
C LEU A 229 -35.62 -19.80 3.63
N ARG A 230 -35.58 -21.11 3.87
CA ARG A 230 -34.64 -22.01 3.17
C ARG A 230 -34.88 -22.08 1.67
N GLN A 231 -36.14 -22.16 1.23
CA GLN A 231 -36.47 -22.16 -0.21
C GLN A 231 -36.09 -20.85 -0.88
N VAL A 232 -36.33 -19.71 -0.22
CA VAL A 232 -35.92 -18.38 -0.69
C VAL A 232 -34.40 -18.27 -0.70
N GLY A 233 -33.70 -18.77 0.32
CA GLY A 233 -32.23 -18.84 0.36
C GLY A 233 -31.66 -19.68 -0.78
N VAL A 234 -32.24 -20.85 -1.06
CA VAL A 234 -31.86 -21.70 -2.21
C VAL A 234 -32.14 -21.02 -3.55
N LEU A 235 -33.29 -20.34 -3.70
CA LEU A 235 -33.66 -19.65 -4.94
C LEU A 235 -32.76 -18.45 -5.22
N LEU A 236 -32.37 -17.71 -4.18
CA LEU A 236 -31.51 -16.53 -4.29
C LEU A 236 -30.01 -16.87 -4.23
N GLY A 237 -29.66 -18.10 -3.85
CA GLY A 237 -28.27 -18.52 -3.65
C GLY A 237 -27.60 -17.84 -2.45
N VAL A 238 -28.36 -17.52 -1.40
CA VAL A 238 -27.94 -16.74 -0.23
C VAL A 238 -28.09 -17.57 1.05
N LEU A 239 -27.20 -17.39 2.03
CA LEU A 239 -27.25 -18.07 3.33
C LEU A 239 -28.51 -17.70 4.12
N ASP A 240 -29.03 -18.63 4.92
CA ASP A 240 -30.12 -18.35 5.87
C ASP A 240 -29.77 -17.20 6.83
N SER A 241 -28.47 -16.95 7.12
CA SER A 241 -27.99 -15.85 7.96
C SER A 241 -27.99 -14.47 7.27
N ASP A 242 -28.01 -14.46 5.95
CA ASP A 242 -27.90 -13.24 5.11
C ASP A 242 -29.29 -12.71 4.68
N ILE A 243 -30.36 -13.44 5.06
CA ILE A 243 -31.76 -13.06 4.86
C ILE A 243 -32.31 -12.56 6.19
N ILE A 244 -32.48 -11.25 6.32
CA ILE A 244 -33.04 -10.62 7.51
C ILE A 244 -34.52 -10.31 7.24
N VAL A 245 -35.43 -10.90 8.02
CA VAL A 245 -36.86 -10.55 7.94
C VAL A 245 -37.07 -9.21 8.64
N ARG A 246 -37.42 -8.17 7.89
CA ARG A 246 -37.60 -6.81 8.41
C ARG A 246 -39.00 -6.61 8.99
N GLU A 247 -40.02 -7.01 8.23
CA GLU A 247 -41.42 -6.83 8.62
C GLU A 247 -42.29 -7.96 8.05
N ILE A 248 -43.30 -8.37 8.81
CA ILE A 248 -44.35 -9.29 8.38
C ILE A 248 -45.67 -8.54 8.55
N SER A 249 -46.32 -8.20 7.45
CA SER A 249 -47.61 -7.50 7.47
C SER A 249 -48.72 -8.39 6.93
N PHE A 250 -49.92 -8.23 7.50
CA PHE A 250 -51.10 -9.01 7.14
C PHE A 250 -52.10 -8.12 6.41
N LEU A 251 -52.41 -8.44 5.15
CA LEU A 251 -53.42 -7.74 4.38
C LEU A 251 -54.45 -8.73 3.81
N LYS A 252 -55.65 -8.73 4.42
CA LYS A 252 -56.82 -9.55 4.07
C LYS A 252 -56.55 -11.07 4.04
N ASN A 253 -56.00 -11.59 2.93
CA ASN A 253 -55.79 -13.01 2.66
C ASN A 253 -54.31 -13.35 2.34
N PHE A 254 -53.43 -12.35 2.32
CA PHE A 254 -52.01 -12.50 2.01
C PHE A 254 -51.14 -12.02 3.18
N LEU A 255 -50.07 -12.76 3.43
CA LEU A 255 -48.94 -12.36 4.27
C LEU A 255 -47.89 -11.73 3.35
N THR A 256 -47.53 -10.48 3.62
CA THR A 256 -46.45 -9.81 2.93
C THR A 256 -45.21 -9.89 3.80
N PHE A 257 -44.18 -10.55 3.29
CA PHE A 257 -42.86 -10.61 3.91
C PHE A 257 -41.95 -9.60 3.25
N ILE A 258 -41.36 -8.73 4.06
CA ILE A 258 -40.31 -7.81 3.63
C ILE A 258 -38.99 -8.36 4.15
N PHE A 259 -38.14 -8.83 3.23
CA PHE A 259 -36.81 -9.34 3.50
C PHE A 259 -35.76 -8.29 3.11
N LEU A 260 -34.75 -8.10 3.95
CA LEU A 260 -33.49 -7.50 3.55
C LEU A 260 -32.53 -8.63 3.26
N VAL A 261 -32.21 -8.82 1.98
CA VAL A 261 -31.32 -9.88 1.52
C VAL A 261 -29.98 -9.24 1.16
N GLN A 262 -28.91 -9.77 1.75
CA GLN A 262 -27.56 -9.42 1.33
C GLN A 262 -27.20 -10.24 0.10
N ILE A 263 -27.29 -9.63 -1.08
CA ILE A 263 -27.00 -10.29 -2.35
C ILE A 263 -25.51 -10.15 -2.65
N PHE A 264 -24.75 -11.23 -2.52
CA PHE A 264 -23.40 -11.28 -3.07
C PHE A 264 -23.49 -11.63 -4.56
N ILE A 265 -23.37 -10.64 -5.44
CA ILE A 265 -23.49 -10.81 -6.91
C ILE A 265 -22.32 -11.58 -7.55
N THR A 266 -21.46 -12.24 -6.78
CA THR A 266 -20.27 -12.89 -7.29
C THR A 266 -20.51 -14.38 -7.45
N VAL A 267 -20.80 -14.82 -8.67
CA VAL A 267 -20.58 -16.22 -9.10
C VAL A 267 -19.16 -16.62 -8.66
N CYS A 268 -19.00 -17.75 -7.97
CA CYS A 268 -17.67 -18.18 -7.56
C CYS A 268 -16.80 -18.46 -8.80
N GLN A 269 -15.76 -17.66 -9.00
CA GLN A 269 -14.85 -17.75 -10.15
C GLN A 269 -13.60 -18.60 -9.86
N LEU A 270 -13.53 -19.31 -8.73
CA LEU A 270 -12.39 -20.21 -8.50
C LEU A 270 -12.38 -21.29 -9.57
N ASN A 271 -11.30 -21.35 -10.35
CA ASN A 271 -11.15 -22.32 -11.44
C ASN A 271 -10.89 -23.75 -10.92
N CYS A 272 -10.82 -23.96 -9.59
CA CYS A 272 -10.69 -25.25 -8.90
C CYS A 272 -9.76 -26.27 -9.58
N SER A 273 -8.65 -25.76 -10.15
CA SER A 273 -7.68 -26.54 -10.93
C SER A 273 -8.31 -27.40 -12.06
N SER A 274 -9.47 -27.03 -12.59
CA SER A 274 -10.29 -27.79 -13.55
C SER A 274 -10.71 -29.20 -13.10
N HIS A 275 -10.55 -29.51 -11.82
CA HIS A 275 -10.80 -30.82 -11.21
C HIS A 275 -11.77 -30.75 -10.03
N GLY A 276 -12.50 -29.65 -9.94
CA GLY A 276 -13.57 -29.46 -8.99
C GLY A 276 -14.52 -28.37 -9.46
N GLU A 277 -15.66 -28.30 -8.79
CA GLU A 277 -16.62 -27.23 -8.96
C GLU A 277 -16.49 -26.27 -7.78
N CYS A 278 -16.51 -24.96 -8.04
CA CYS A 278 -16.56 -24.03 -6.93
C CYS A 278 -17.98 -24.01 -6.38
N ASP A 279 -18.12 -24.38 -5.11
CA ASP A 279 -19.36 -24.23 -4.41
C ASP A 279 -19.68 -22.74 -4.21
N SER A 280 -20.80 -22.30 -4.78
CA SER A 280 -21.30 -20.92 -4.64
C SER A 280 -21.61 -20.56 -3.18
N PHE A 281 -21.84 -21.56 -2.33
CA PHE A 281 -22.20 -21.41 -0.92
C PHE A 281 -20.98 -21.30 0.02
N THR A 282 -20.04 -22.25 -0.02
CA THR A 282 -18.83 -22.20 0.83
C THR A 282 -17.68 -21.39 0.25
N ARG A 283 -17.76 -21.01 -1.04
CA ARG A 283 -16.64 -20.44 -1.82
C ARG A 283 -15.38 -21.31 -1.77
N ARG A 284 -15.57 -22.61 -1.54
CA ARG A 284 -14.50 -23.62 -1.58
C ARG A 284 -14.68 -24.51 -2.78
N CYS A 285 -13.56 -25.00 -3.30
CA CYS A 285 -13.57 -26.00 -4.35
C CYS A 285 -14.02 -27.36 -3.81
N VAL A 286 -15.07 -27.92 -4.40
CA VAL A 286 -15.49 -29.30 -4.19
C VAL A 286 -14.81 -30.15 -5.26
N CYS A 287 -13.83 -30.95 -4.83
CA CYS A 287 -13.04 -31.76 -5.74
C CYS A 287 -13.82 -32.98 -6.24
N HIS A 288 -13.59 -33.37 -7.50
CA HIS A 288 -14.13 -34.61 -8.03
C HIS A 288 -13.54 -35.84 -7.29
N PRO A 289 -14.18 -37.03 -7.35
CA PRO A 289 -13.88 -38.20 -6.50
C PRO A 289 -12.43 -38.75 -6.50
N PHE A 290 -11.55 -38.27 -7.38
CA PHE A 290 -10.14 -38.69 -7.48
C PHE A 290 -9.14 -37.56 -7.19
N TRP A 291 -9.64 -36.40 -6.78
CA TRP A 291 -8.87 -35.20 -6.53
C TRP A 291 -9.11 -34.71 -5.09
N MET A 292 -8.08 -34.13 -4.50
CA MET A 292 -8.09 -33.64 -3.12
C MET A 292 -7.32 -32.33 -3.01
N GLU A 293 -7.54 -31.64 -1.89
CA GLU A 293 -6.87 -30.39 -1.58
C GLU A 293 -5.36 -30.59 -1.41
N ASN A 294 -4.59 -29.59 -1.84
CA ASN A 294 -3.15 -29.59 -1.69
C ASN A 294 -2.78 -29.24 -0.24
N PHE A 295 -2.52 -30.26 0.56
CA PHE A 295 -2.17 -30.12 1.99
C PHE A 295 -0.90 -29.31 2.23
N ILE A 296 0.02 -29.24 1.26
CA ILE A 296 1.25 -28.46 1.40
C ILE A 296 0.95 -26.96 1.26
N ARG A 297 0.09 -26.56 0.31
CA ARG A 297 -0.33 -25.16 0.17
C ARG A 297 -1.19 -24.69 1.33
N ALA A 298 -2.09 -25.54 1.82
CA ALA A 298 -2.91 -25.26 2.99
C ALA A 298 -2.06 -25.00 4.26
N GLN A 299 -0.92 -25.69 4.41
CA GLN A 299 -0.02 -25.53 5.55
C GLN A 299 0.97 -24.35 5.37
N LEU A 300 1.21 -23.88 4.14
CA LEU A 300 2.15 -22.80 3.81
C LEU A 300 1.49 -21.40 3.70
N GLY A 301 0.18 -21.29 3.94
CA GLY A 301 -0.49 -20.01 4.16
C GLY A 301 -1.21 -19.40 2.96
N ASP A 302 -1.32 -20.10 1.83
CA ASP A 302 -2.20 -19.69 0.74
C ASP A 302 -3.65 -20.07 1.11
N THR A 303 -4.50 -19.07 1.33
CA THR A 303 -5.89 -19.24 1.83
C THR A 303 -6.90 -19.63 0.76
N GLU A 304 -6.45 -19.96 -0.46
CA GLU A 304 -7.30 -20.27 -1.60
C GLU A 304 -7.49 -21.80 -1.75
N SER A 305 -8.75 -22.25 -1.75
CA SER A 305 -9.10 -23.68 -1.88
C SER A 305 -8.78 -24.20 -3.29
N ASN A 306 -8.19 -25.39 -3.40
CA ASN A 306 -7.73 -25.96 -4.67
C ASN A 306 -7.97 -27.49 -4.75
N CYS A 307 -7.98 -28.05 -5.96
CA CYS A 307 -8.17 -29.50 -6.22
C CYS A 307 -7.04 -30.08 -7.07
N GLU A 308 -5.80 -29.77 -6.70
CA GLU A 308 -4.61 -30.04 -7.51
C GLU A 308 -4.08 -31.48 -7.34
N TRP A 309 -4.32 -32.13 -6.21
CA TRP A 309 -3.69 -33.42 -5.89
C TRP A 309 -4.57 -34.58 -6.29
N SER A 310 -4.00 -35.57 -7.00
CA SER A 310 -4.69 -36.83 -7.25
C SER A 310 -4.55 -37.77 -6.05
N VAL A 311 -5.68 -38.29 -5.57
CA VAL A 311 -5.73 -39.29 -4.50
C VAL A 311 -4.91 -40.55 -4.86
N LEU A 312 -4.88 -40.92 -6.14
CA LEU A 312 -4.09 -42.08 -6.62
C LEU A 312 -2.58 -41.84 -6.46
N TYR A 313 -2.08 -40.67 -6.85
CA TYR A 313 -0.64 -40.39 -6.71
C TYR A 313 -0.23 -40.24 -5.25
N VAL A 314 -1.08 -39.64 -4.41
CA VAL A 314 -0.81 -39.50 -2.97
C VAL A 314 -0.78 -40.86 -2.28
N THR A 315 -1.67 -41.78 -2.64
CA THR A 315 -1.69 -43.15 -2.08
C THR A 315 -0.51 -43.98 -2.54
N ILE A 316 -0.09 -43.88 -3.81
CA ILE A 316 1.12 -44.54 -4.31
C ILE A 316 2.36 -43.97 -3.62
N ALA A 317 2.49 -42.65 -3.53
CA ALA A 317 3.63 -41.99 -2.89
C ALA A 317 3.74 -42.35 -1.40
N SER A 318 2.62 -42.37 -0.66
CA SER A 318 2.63 -42.77 0.75
C SER A 318 3.04 -44.24 0.94
N PHE A 319 2.56 -45.14 0.08
CA PHE A 319 2.98 -46.55 0.10
C PHE A 319 4.47 -46.71 -0.21
N MET A 320 4.98 -45.98 -1.20
CA MET A 320 6.41 -45.98 -1.55
C MET A 320 7.28 -45.44 -0.40
N ILE A 321 6.82 -44.40 0.31
CA ILE A 321 7.50 -43.87 1.50
C ILE A 321 7.51 -44.91 2.62
N VAL A 322 6.39 -45.57 2.89
CA VAL A 322 6.31 -46.62 3.93
C VAL A 322 7.25 -47.78 3.60
N VAL A 323 7.30 -48.23 2.34
CA VAL A 323 8.22 -49.28 1.90
C VAL A 323 9.68 -48.81 1.99
N ALA A 324 9.97 -47.56 1.63
CA ALA A 324 11.32 -47.00 1.78
C ALA A 324 11.74 -46.92 3.25
N VAL A 325 10.86 -46.47 4.14
CA VAL A 325 11.14 -46.43 5.59
C VAL A 325 11.30 -47.84 6.14
N ALA A 326 10.43 -48.78 5.77
CA ALA A 326 10.54 -50.17 6.20
C ALA A 326 11.85 -50.81 5.73
N THR A 327 12.27 -50.56 4.48
CA THR A 327 13.53 -51.08 3.93
C THR A 327 14.76 -50.43 4.55
N LEU A 328 14.70 -49.14 4.88
CA LEU A 328 15.75 -48.44 5.62
C LEU A 328 15.87 -48.95 7.06
N VAL A 329 14.75 -49.11 7.77
CA VAL A 329 14.71 -49.67 9.13
C VAL A 329 15.21 -51.11 9.11
N TRP A 330 14.77 -51.91 8.15
CA TRP A 330 15.26 -53.29 7.95
C TRP A 330 16.76 -53.32 7.67
N GLY A 331 17.25 -52.43 6.81
CA GLY A 331 18.66 -52.26 6.50
C GLY A 331 19.49 -51.88 7.74
N MET A 332 18.99 -50.93 8.53
CA MET A 332 19.60 -50.50 9.80
C MET A 332 19.65 -51.65 10.81
N VAL A 333 18.56 -52.40 10.99
CA VAL A 333 18.50 -53.56 11.88
C VAL A 333 19.43 -54.68 11.42
N CYS A 334 19.48 -54.96 10.11
CA CYS A 334 20.40 -55.94 9.53
C CYS A 334 21.87 -55.52 9.72
N CYS A 335 22.20 -54.25 9.50
CA CYS A 335 23.54 -53.71 9.74
C CYS A 335 23.94 -53.79 11.23
N CYS A 336 23.01 -53.51 12.15
CA CYS A 336 23.21 -53.65 13.58
C CYS A 336 23.40 -55.12 14.01
N ASN A 337 22.63 -56.06 13.44
CA ASN A 337 22.81 -57.49 13.71
C ASN A 337 24.10 -58.06 13.09
N ARG A 338 24.51 -57.60 11.91
CA ARG A 338 25.82 -57.94 11.32
C ARG A 338 26.98 -57.42 12.18
N ARG A 339 26.87 -56.23 12.78
CA ARG A 339 27.86 -55.71 13.74
C ARG A 339 27.90 -56.53 15.03
N LYS A 340 26.77 -56.95 15.59
CA LYS A 340 26.72 -57.83 16.79
C LYS A 340 27.27 -59.24 16.53
N SER A 341 27.07 -59.78 15.33
CA SER A 341 27.59 -61.10 14.96
C SER A 341 29.13 -61.12 14.82
N LYS A 342 29.75 -60.01 14.38
CA LYS A 342 31.22 -59.86 14.39
C LYS A 342 31.82 -59.79 15.80
N VAL A 343 31.09 -59.30 16.80
CA VAL A 343 31.55 -59.18 18.20
C VAL A 343 31.50 -60.52 18.95
N ARG A 344 30.58 -61.42 18.60
CA ARG A 344 30.40 -62.72 19.29
C ARG A 344 31.50 -63.77 19.06
N ARG A 345 32.49 -63.51 18.19
CA ARG A 345 33.59 -64.45 17.90
C ARG A 345 34.86 -64.26 18.74
N SER A 346 34.87 -63.38 19.74
CA SER A 346 36.06 -63.12 20.57
C SER A 346 35.85 -63.48 22.05
N LYS A 347 36.63 -64.47 22.50
CA LYS A 347 37.05 -64.84 23.87
C LYS A 347 36.13 -65.72 24.72
N SER A 348 36.49 -67.00 24.82
CA SER A 348 36.40 -67.78 26.06
C SER A 348 37.82 -68.02 26.62
N ARG A 349 38.05 -67.73 27.90
CA ARG A 349 39.12 -68.30 28.74
C ARG A 349 38.75 -68.22 30.24
N TYR A 350 38.29 -69.38 30.73
CA TYR A 350 38.52 -70.05 32.02
C TYR A 350 38.89 -69.25 33.30
N LYS A 351 38.22 -69.64 34.40
CA LYS A 351 38.84 -69.89 35.72
C LYS A 351 38.10 -71.05 36.41
N ILE A 352 38.89 -71.91 37.07
CA ILE A 352 38.57 -73.22 37.67
C ILE A 352 38.60 -73.11 39.20
N LEU A 353 37.99 -74.10 39.89
CA LEU A 353 37.82 -74.38 41.35
C LEU A 353 36.54 -73.75 41.96
N GLU A 354 35.69 -74.45 42.71
CA GLU A 354 35.81 -75.72 43.44
C GLU A 354 34.40 -76.34 43.67
N ALA A 355 34.36 -77.58 44.15
CA ALA A 355 33.19 -78.43 44.30
C ALA A 355 32.60 -78.38 45.73
N ASP A 356 31.26 -78.47 45.83
CA ASP A 356 30.44 -79.16 46.87
C ASP A 356 28.97 -78.90 46.50
N GLU A 357 28.18 -79.93 46.14
CA GLU A 357 27.32 -80.78 46.99
C GLU A 357 25.98 -80.13 47.44
N GLN A 358 24.91 -80.93 47.31
CA GLN A 358 23.53 -80.76 47.82
C GLN A 358 22.68 -79.60 47.23
N ASP A 359 21.44 -79.75 46.78
CA ASP A 359 20.35 -80.70 47.01
C ASP A 359 19.48 -80.77 45.73
N SER A 360 19.10 -81.94 45.20
CA SER A 360 17.95 -82.76 45.60
C SER A 360 16.62 -81.97 45.59
N LEU A 361 15.75 -82.19 44.60
CA LEU A 361 14.42 -82.84 44.71
C LEU A 361 13.35 -81.79 44.31
N GLU A 362 12.39 -81.96 43.41
CA GLU A 362 11.57 -83.08 42.91
C GLU A 362 10.91 -82.57 41.58
N LEU A 363 10.87 -83.23 40.42
CA LEU A 363 10.13 -84.46 40.00
C LEU A 363 8.66 -84.43 40.50
N GLN A 364 7.56 -84.60 39.75
CA GLN A 364 7.24 -85.03 38.39
C GLN A 364 5.68 -84.97 38.28
N PRO A 365 4.99 -85.49 37.23
CA PRO A 365 3.87 -84.80 36.59
C PRO A 365 2.56 -85.66 36.57
N PRO A 366 1.91 -85.96 35.42
CA PRO A 366 0.52 -85.61 35.12
C PRO A 366 -0.45 -86.81 35.18
N ARG A 367 -1.75 -86.61 34.94
CA ARG A 367 -2.62 -87.70 34.44
C ARG A 367 -3.86 -87.23 33.68
N ALA A 368 -4.25 -88.09 32.74
CA ALA A 368 -5.07 -87.84 31.58
C ALA A 368 -6.53 -88.32 31.72
N ALA A 369 -7.37 -87.71 30.87
CA ALA A 369 -8.49 -88.25 30.10
C ALA A 369 -9.80 -88.73 30.79
N ARG A 370 -10.93 -88.12 30.37
CA ARG A 370 -12.13 -88.86 29.95
C ARG A 370 -13.09 -88.04 29.05
N LEU A 371 -13.21 -88.51 27.80
CA LEU A 371 -14.39 -88.69 26.92
C LEU A 371 -15.42 -87.55 26.61
N LYS A 372 -15.65 -87.40 25.29
CA LYS A 372 -16.58 -86.58 24.44
C LYS A 372 -18.09 -86.91 24.63
N PRO A 373 -19.11 -86.21 24.00
CA PRO A 373 -19.12 -85.67 22.63
C PRO A 373 -19.90 -84.34 22.31
N VAL A 374 -19.84 -83.99 21.02
CA VAL A 374 -20.21 -82.77 20.26
C VAL A 374 -21.61 -82.89 19.60
N PRO A 375 -22.22 -81.79 19.10
CA PRO A 375 -22.64 -81.78 17.69
C PRO A 375 -22.23 -80.51 16.91
N ALA A 376 -22.25 -80.66 15.57
CA ALA A 376 -21.56 -79.88 14.53
C ALA A 376 -22.41 -78.75 13.88
N PRO A 377 -21.79 -77.84 13.10
CA PRO A 377 -22.47 -76.90 12.20
C PRO A 377 -22.50 -77.40 10.75
N THR A 378 -23.50 -76.97 9.97
CA THR A 378 -23.58 -77.17 8.51
C THR A 378 -23.62 -75.85 7.77
N SER A 379 -22.74 -75.73 6.77
CA SER A 379 -22.78 -74.73 5.71
C SER A 379 -22.60 -75.49 4.39
N SER A 380 -23.35 -75.15 3.35
CA SER A 380 -23.05 -75.55 1.99
C SER A 380 -23.72 -74.63 0.98
N ALA A 381 -22.89 -74.12 0.07
CA ALA A 381 -23.21 -73.33 -1.10
C ALA A 381 -23.99 -74.13 -2.17
N LEU A 382 -24.71 -73.44 -3.05
CA LEU A 382 -25.10 -73.96 -4.37
C LEU A 382 -25.40 -72.82 -5.36
N MET A 383 -24.84 -72.94 -6.56
CA MET A 383 -24.97 -72.06 -7.73
C MET A 383 -26.25 -72.34 -8.55
N HIS A 384 -26.77 -71.34 -9.26
CA HIS A 384 -27.32 -71.51 -10.61
C HIS A 384 -27.45 -70.17 -11.36
N SER A 385 -27.17 -70.19 -12.66
CA SER A 385 -27.38 -69.10 -13.62
C SER A 385 -28.46 -69.48 -14.66
N ASP A 386 -28.95 -68.42 -15.31
CA ASP A 386 -29.54 -68.27 -16.66
C ASP A 386 -30.88 -68.91 -17.02
N SER A 387 -31.80 -68.06 -17.52
CA SER A 387 -32.38 -68.18 -18.88
C SER A 387 -33.37 -67.05 -19.22
N ASP A 388 -33.23 -66.50 -20.42
CA ASP A 388 -34.09 -65.54 -21.14
C ASP A 388 -35.43 -66.14 -21.63
N LEU A 389 -36.44 -65.30 -21.93
CA LEU A 389 -37.15 -65.20 -23.24
C LEU A 389 -38.47 -64.37 -23.22
N ASP A 390 -38.73 -63.79 -24.40
CA ASP A 390 -39.73 -62.81 -24.89
C ASP A 390 -41.24 -63.16 -24.80
N SER A 391 -42.07 -62.11 -24.94
CA SER A 391 -43.23 -61.92 -25.87
C SER A 391 -44.30 -61.00 -25.21
N ASP A 392 -44.56 -59.74 -25.59
CA ASP A 392 -45.15 -59.12 -26.80
C ASP A 392 -46.64 -58.72 -26.63
N ASP A 393 -46.96 -57.57 -27.25
CA ASP A 393 -48.24 -56.98 -27.67
C ASP A 393 -49.20 -56.22 -26.72
N GLY A 394 -49.59 -55.01 -27.18
CA GLY A 394 -50.77 -54.28 -26.72
C GLY A 394 -50.86 -52.77 -26.96
N GLN A 395 -50.82 -52.34 -28.22
CA GLN A 395 -50.96 -50.96 -28.72
C GLN A 395 -52.27 -50.22 -28.39
N GLY A 396 -52.18 -48.88 -28.34
CA GLY A 396 -53.27 -47.93 -28.60
C GLY A 396 -52.74 -46.50 -28.70
N GLY A 397 -52.62 -45.95 -29.92
CA GLY A 397 -51.95 -44.66 -30.18
C GLY A 397 -52.83 -43.55 -30.78
N VAL A 398 -52.20 -42.35 -30.77
CA VAL A 398 -52.25 -41.17 -31.69
C VAL A 398 -53.56 -40.33 -31.82
N PRO A 399 -53.52 -39.03 -32.22
CA PRO A 399 -52.50 -38.37 -33.07
C PRO A 399 -52.00 -36.95 -32.69
N TRP A 400 -50.95 -36.58 -33.42
CA TRP A 400 -50.21 -35.33 -33.49
C TRP A 400 -51.01 -34.10 -33.97
N THR A 401 -50.54 -32.91 -33.62
CA THR A 401 -50.49 -31.76 -34.55
C THR A 401 -49.18 -30.98 -34.39
N GLU A 402 -48.64 -30.60 -35.53
CA GLU A 402 -47.44 -29.80 -35.81
C GLU A 402 -47.78 -28.28 -35.81
N GLN A 403 -46.74 -27.43 -35.94
CA GLN A 403 -46.75 -25.96 -36.12
C GLN A 403 -46.47 -25.19 -34.81
N GLU A 404 -45.34 -24.50 -34.60
CA GLU A 404 -44.80 -23.42 -35.44
C GLU A 404 -43.31 -23.13 -35.11
N ARG A 405 -42.59 -22.56 -36.09
CA ARG A 405 -41.14 -22.29 -36.11
C ARG A 405 -40.73 -21.07 -35.26
N GLY A 406 -39.51 -21.11 -34.74
CA GLY A 406 -38.80 -19.92 -34.21
C GLY A 406 -37.27 -20.07 -34.21
N HIS A 407 -36.64 -19.69 -35.34
CA HIS A 407 -35.26 -19.26 -35.58
C HIS A 407 -34.14 -19.50 -34.52
N LEU A 408 -33.20 -20.40 -34.83
CA LEU A 408 -31.82 -20.37 -34.32
C LEU A 408 -30.87 -19.80 -35.38
N LEU A 409 -30.07 -18.82 -34.97
CA LEU A 409 -28.99 -18.23 -35.77
C LEU A 409 -27.80 -19.20 -35.86
N ARG A 410 -27.21 -19.26 -37.06
CA ARG A 410 -26.04 -20.05 -37.46
C ARG A 410 -24.78 -19.75 -36.62
N PRO A 411 -23.90 -20.72 -36.37
CA PRO A 411 -22.47 -20.46 -36.24
C PRO A 411 -21.79 -20.63 -37.61
N GLN A 412 -21.02 -19.61 -38.01
CA GLN A 412 -20.06 -19.71 -39.11
C GLN A 412 -18.80 -20.41 -38.62
N ASN A 413 -18.46 -21.51 -39.28
CA ASN A 413 -17.18 -22.20 -39.17
C ASN A 413 -16.15 -21.44 -40.01
N GLY A 414 -15.12 -20.89 -39.36
CA GLY A 414 -13.96 -20.27 -40.00
C GLY A 414 -12.70 -21.03 -39.65
N SER A 415 -12.19 -21.80 -40.60
CA SER A 415 -10.84 -22.37 -40.62
C SER A 415 -9.81 -21.24 -40.78
N LEU A 416 -8.70 -21.27 -40.02
CA LEU A 416 -7.32 -21.24 -40.53
C LEU A 416 -6.24 -21.02 -39.44
N ARG A 417 -5.24 -21.91 -39.49
CA ARG A 417 -3.78 -21.76 -39.33
C ARG A 417 -3.15 -21.25 -38.01
N ASN A 418 -2.28 -22.12 -37.50
CA ASN A 418 -1.15 -21.85 -36.61
C ASN A 418 -0.18 -20.78 -37.15
N GLY A 419 0.31 -19.95 -36.23
CA GLY A 419 1.68 -19.43 -36.24
C GLY A 419 1.86 -17.97 -36.69
N GLN A 420 1.78 -17.04 -35.73
CA GLN A 420 2.65 -15.85 -35.63
C GLN A 420 2.27 -15.02 -34.39
N GLY A 421 3.18 -14.92 -33.42
CA GLY A 421 3.05 -14.00 -32.29
C GLY A 421 3.63 -12.63 -32.62
N PRO A 422 3.13 -11.52 -32.03
CA PRO A 422 3.80 -10.23 -32.14
C PRO A 422 4.57 -9.81 -30.86
N ALA A 423 5.83 -9.47 -31.13
CA ALA A 423 6.75 -8.49 -30.55
C ALA A 423 6.54 -7.91 -29.12
N ARG A 424 7.58 -8.09 -28.29
CA ARG A 424 7.89 -7.27 -27.11
C ARG A 424 8.38 -5.87 -27.51
N PRO A 425 8.00 -4.79 -26.80
CA PRO A 425 8.65 -3.49 -26.95
C PRO A 425 9.98 -3.42 -26.18
N LYS A 426 10.97 -2.76 -26.80
CA LYS A 426 12.34 -2.54 -26.34
C LYS A 426 12.40 -1.50 -25.21
N LYS A 427 13.26 -1.78 -24.22
CA LYS A 427 13.81 -0.83 -23.23
C LYS A 427 14.62 0.26 -23.95
N GLN A 428 14.35 1.53 -23.64
CA GLN A 428 15.21 2.66 -24.01
C GLN A 428 16.23 2.88 -22.89
N ARG A 429 17.48 3.01 -23.30
CA ARG A 429 18.70 3.16 -22.49
C ARG A 429 19.01 4.64 -22.30
N GLU A 430 19.54 4.93 -21.12
CA GLU A 430 20.21 6.17 -20.71
C GLU A 430 21.18 6.72 -21.77
N GLU A 431 21.19 8.04 -21.95
CA GLU A 431 22.43 8.78 -22.20
C GLU A 431 22.44 10.06 -21.37
N LEU A 432 23.59 10.24 -20.70
CA LEU A 432 24.10 11.48 -20.13
C LEU A 432 24.20 12.57 -21.21
N LEU A 433 23.91 13.81 -20.81
CA LEU A 433 24.74 14.98 -21.06
C LEU A 433 24.52 16.02 -19.96
#